data_AF-A0A3Q3WVD9-F1
#
_entry.id   AF-A0A3Q3WVD9-F1
#
_cell.length_a   1.000
_cell.length_b   1.000
_cell.length_c   1.000
_cell.angle_alpha   90.00
_cell.angle_beta   90.00
_cell.angle_gamma   90.00
#
_symmetry.space_group_name_H-M   'P 1'
#
loop_
_entity.id
_entity.type
_entity.pdbx_description
1 polymer ?
#
loop_
_entity_poly.entity_id
_entity_poly.type
_entity_poly.pdbx_seq_one_letter_code
_entity_poly.pdbx_strand_id
1 'polypeptide(L)'
;MTANTLVNEQNLGSKPTKLMLTEWPAQSPDLNPIENLWGDIKNAVSEAKPRNVNELWTVVKESWSGITAERCHKLVDYMPHRCEAVIKKLWSYN
;
A
#
# COMPACT_ATOMS: atom_id res chain seq x y z
N MET A 1 -20.37 -32.69 -32.63
CA MET A 1 -21.23 -31.57 -32.18
C MET A 1 -21.12 -31.49 -30.68
N THR A 2 -20.50 -30.40 -30.19
CA THR A 2 -20.67 -29.68 -28.89
C THR A 2 -21.13 -30.46 -27.64
N ALA A 3 -20.58 -30.28 -26.42
CA ALA A 3 -19.93 -29.11 -25.84
C ALA A 3 -19.02 -29.47 -24.64
N ASN A 4 -18.20 -28.49 -24.29
CA ASN A 4 -17.14 -28.42 -23.29
C ASN A 4 -17.56 -28.61 -21.81
N THR A 5 -16.59 -29.12 -21.04
CA THR A 5 -16.13 -28.65 -19.72
C THR A 5 -17.18 -28.36 -18.63
N LEU A 6 -17.25 -29.26 -17.65
CA LEU A 6 -17.57 -28.88 -16.27
C LEU A 6 -16.30 -29.01 -15.43
N VAL A 7 -15.80 -27.84 -15.04
CA VAL A 7 -14.65 -27.61 -14.18
C VAL A 7 -14.97 -28.21 -12.81
N ASN A 8 -14.03 -29.01 -12.28
CA ASN A 8 -14.11 -29.66 -10.98
C ASN A 8 -14.51 -28.69 -9.86
N GLU A 9 -15.54 -29.11 -9.13
CA GLU A 9 -15.93 -28.61 -7.83
C GLU A 9 -14.81 -28.84 -6.82
N GLN A 10 -13.94 -27.84 -6.65
CA GLN A 10 -13.20 -27.64 -5.41
C GLN A 10 -13.35 -26.15 -5.05
N ASN A 11 -14.59 -25.80 -4.68
CA ASN A 11 -14.94 -24.49 -4.15
C ASN A 11 -14.08 -24.24 -2.91
N LEU A 12 -13.18 -23.27 -3.06
CA LEU A 12 -12.28 -22.77 -2.04
C LEU A 12 -13.08 -22.40 -0.79
N GLY A 13 -12.80 -23.07 0.33
CA GLY A 13 -13.26 -22.68 1.67
C GLY A 13 -12.59 -21.39 2.17
N SER A 14 -12.41 -20.39 1.31
CA SER A 14 -11.98 -19.06 1.71
C SER A 14 -13.16 -18.35 2.36
N LYS A 15 -13.19 -18.38 3.69
CA LYS A 15 -13.98 -17.43 4.49
C LYS A 15 -13.84 -16.05 3.86
N PRO A 16 -14.92 -15.29 3.64
CA PRO A 16 -14.78 -13.91 3.17
C PRO A 16 -13.94 -13.18 4.22
N THR A 17 -12.71 -12.79 3.84
CA THR A 17 -11.97 -11.81 4.60
C THR A 17 -12.83 -10.56 4.56
N LYS A 18 -13.54 -10.30 5.66
CA LYS A 18 -14.20 -9.01 5.89
C LYS A 18 -13.09 -7.98 5.93
N LEU A 19 -12.66 -7.52 4.76
CA LEU A 19 -11.83 -6.34 4.59
C LEU A 19 -12.72 -5.20 5.08
N MET A 20 -12.62 -4.87 6.37
CA MET A 20 -13.24 -3.67 6.91
C MET A 20 -12.51 -2.51 6.25
N LEU A 21 -13.09 -2.03 5.15
CA LEU A 21 -12.69 -0.80 4.51
C LEU A 21 -13.04 0.32 5.49
N THR A 22 -12.08 0.68 6.35
CA THR A 22 -12.21 1.86 7.19
C THR A 22 -12.38 3.07 6.28
N GLU A 23 -13.47 3.81 6.44
CA GLU A 23 -13.70 5.05 5.71
C GLU A 23 -12.58 6.04 6.07
N TRP A 24 -11.63 6.22 5.14
CA TRP A 24 -10.55 7.17 5.31
C TRP A 24 -11.07 8.59 5.06
N PRO A 25 -10.72 9.58 5.90
CA PRO A 25 -11.14 10.96 5.66
C PRO A 25 -10.53 11.47 4.35
N ALA A 26 -11.36 12.06 3.50
CA ALA A 26 -10.92 12.73 2.29
C ALA A 26 -9.86 13.80 2.64
N GLN A 27 -8.86 13.97 1.76
CA GLN A 27 -7.74 14.92 1.92
C GLN A 27 -6.69 14.62 3.00
N SER A 28 -6.62 13.40 3.54
CA SER A 28 -5.51 12.97 4.40
C SER A 28 -4.67 11.86 3.77
N PRO A 29 -3.90 12.15 2.70
CA PRO A 29 -2.99 11.15 2.10
C PRO A 29 -1.95 10.66 3.10
N ASP A 30 -1.63 11.47 4.11
CA ASP A 30 -0.79 11.10 5.26
C ASP A 30 -1.34 9.95 6.09
N LEU A 31 -2.66 9.67 5.98
CA LEU A 31 -3.31 8.57 6.68
C LEU A 31 -3.44 7.32 5.80
N ASN A 32 -2.98 7.33 4.55
CA ASN A 32 -2.98 6.14 3.71
C ASN A 32 -1.63 5.42 3.85
N PRO A 33 -1.55 4.24 4.51
CA PRO A 33 -0.28 3.55 4.75
C PRO A 33 0.48 3.23 3.46
N ILE A 34 -0.24 3.03 2.34
CA ILE A 34 0.38 2.74 1.04
C ILE A 34 1.12 3.95 0.45
N GLU A 35 0.67 5.19 0.70
CA GLU A 35 1.37 6.39 0.24
C GLU A 35 2.74 6.54 0.90
N ASN A 36 2.87 6.02 2.12
CA ASN A 36 4.16 6.01 2.81
C ASN A 36 5.14 5.01 2.18
N LEU A 37 4.63 3.84 1.78
CA LEU A 37 5.43 2.86 1.03
C LEU A 37 5.82 3.40 -0.35
N TRP A 38 4.93 4.15 -1.01
CA TRP A 38 5.27 4.88 -2.23
C TRP A 38 6.36 5.93 -2.00
N GLY A 39 6.38 6.57 -0.83
CA GLY A 39 7.48 7.45 -0.41
C GLY A 39 8.83 6.74 -0.39
N ASP A 40 8.89 5.54 0.21
CA ASP A 40 10.11 4.73 0.27
C ASP A 40 10.62 4.38 -1.17
N ILE A 41 9.72 4.03 -2.08
CA ILE A 41 10.06 3.76 -3.50
C ILE A 41 10.53 5.02 -4.22
N LYS A 42 9.84 6.16 -4.02
CA LYS A 42 10.24 7.44 -4.65
C LYS A 42 11.65 7.85 -4.24
N ASN A 43 12.02 7.64 -2.98
CA ASN A 43 13.37 7.88 -2.50
C ASN A 43 14.39 7.00 -3.21
N ALA A 44 14.12 5.68 -3.28
CA ALA A 44 15.01 4.75 -3.98
C ALA A 44 15.18 5.08 -5.48
N VAL A 45 14.11 5.48 -6.16
CA VAL A 45 14.17 5.95 -7.56
C VAL A 45 14.98 7.24 -7.68
N SER A 46 14.80 8.19 -6.76
CA SER A 46 15.55 9.45 -6.73
C SER A 46 17.05 9.24 -6.51
N GLU A 47 17.42 8.26 -5.68
CA GLU A 47 18.81 7.89 -5.42
C GLU A 47 19.44 7.17 -6.62
N ALA A 48 18.72 6.22 -7.21
CA ALA A 48 19.21 5.41 -8.33
C ALA A 48 19.32 6.19 -9.65
N LYS A 49 18.53 7.26 -9.84
CA LYS A 49 18.53 8.12 -11.05
C LYS A 49 18.48 7.32 -12.37
N PRO A 50 17.45 6.47 -12.57
CA PRO A 50 17.33 5.65 -13.77
C PRO A 50 17.22 6.51 -15.02
N ARG A 51 17.89 6.08 -16.10
CA ARG A 51 17.98 6.84 -17.36
C ARG A 51 16.99 6.38 -18.43
N ASN A 52 16.33 5.26 -18.20
CA ASN A 52 15.33 4.70 -19.09
C ASN A 52 14.25 3.95 -18.31
N VAL A 53 13.19 3.58 -19.03
CA VAL A 53 12.01 2.92 -18.44
C VAL A 53 12.35 1.56 -17.84
N ASN A 54 13.30 0.82 -18.42
CA ASN A 54 13.68 -0.50 -17.91
C ASN A 54 14.42 -0.38 -16.57
N GLU A 55 15.36 0.54 -16.46
CA GLU A 55 16.06 0.85 -15.20
C GLU A 55 15.07 1.32 -14.13
N LEU A 56 14.15 2.22 -14.48
CA LEU A 56 13.11 2.67 -13.57
C LEU A 56 12.28 1.49 -13.06
N TRP A 57 11.85 0.60 -13.96
CA TRP A 57 11.05 -0.55 -13.59
C TRP A 57 11.81 -1.54 -12.71
N THR A 58 13.11 -1.72 -12.95
CA THR A 58 13.97 -2.54 -12.10
C THR A 58 14.05 -1.96 -10.68
N VAL A 59 14.36 -0.66 -10.55
CA VAL A 59 14.46 -0.01 -9.24
C VAL A 59 13.14 -0.09 -8.48
N VAL A 60 12.00 0.16 -9.14
CA VAL A 60 10.69 0.06 -8.49
C VAL A 60 10.41 -1.35 -7.99
N LYS A 61 10.66 -2.38 -8.79
CA LYS A 61 10.45 -3.79 -8.39
C LYS A 61 11.35 -4.19 -7.23
N GLU A 62 12.63 -3.86 -7.30
CA GLU A 62 13.60 -4.17 -6.25
C GLU A 62 13.22 -3.47 -4.95
N SER A 63 12.93 -2.17 -5.01
CA SER A 63 12.50 -1.38 -3.85
C SER A 63 11.24 -1.93 -3.23
N TRP A 64 10.23 -2.27 -4.04
CA TRP A 64 8.98 -2.86 -3.56
C TRP A 64 9.21 -4.23 -2.90
N SER A 65 10.02 -5.09 -3.52
CA SER A 65 10.34 -6.42 -2.98
C SER A 65 11.16 -6.36 -1.68
N GLY A 66 11.89 -5.26 -1.46
CA GLY A 66 12.67 -5.02 -0.25
C GLY A 66 11.86 -4.51 0.95
N ILE A 67 10.58 -4.15 0.75
CA ILE A 67 9.71 -3.71 1.85
C ILE A 67 9.43 -4.90 2.76
N THR A 68 9.95 -4.84 3.99
CA THR A 68 9.78 -5.91 4.97
C THR A 68 8.41 -5.83 5.65
N ALA A 69 7.93 -6.98 6.14
CA ALA A 69 6.72 -7.01 6.97
C ALA A 69 6.86 -6.12 8.22
N GLU A 70 8.06 -6.04 8.80
CA GLU A 70 8.37 -5.16 9.93
C GLU A 70 8.13 -3.68 9.60
N ARG A 71 8.51 -3.23 8.39
CA ARG A 71 8.23 -1.86 7.93
C ARG A 71 6.73 -1.61 7.86
N CYS A 72 5.96 -2.56 7.33
CA CYS A 72 4.50 -2.48 7.29
C CYS A 72 3.89 -2.42 8.70
N HIS A 73 4.36 -3.26 9.63
CA HIS A 73 3.90 -3.25 11.02
C HIS A 73 4.17 -1.91 11.70
N LYS A 74 5.41 -1.39 11.58
CA LYS A 74 5.77 -0.07 12.12
C LYS A 74 4.89 1.05 11.58
N LEU A 75 4.53 1.00 10.31
CA LEU A 75 3.62 1.99 9.71
C LEU A 75 2.23 1.92 10.34
N VAL A 76 1.69 0.72 10.54
CA VAL A 76 0.39 0.51 11.19
C VAL A 76 0.44 0.97 12.64
N ASP A 77 1.48 0.62 13.39
CA ASP A 77 1.64 1.02 14.79
C ASP A 77 1.77 2.54 14.97
N TYR A 78 2.32 3.24 13.97
CA TYR A 78 2.49 4.68 14.00
C TYR A 78 1.24 5.46 13.53
N MET A 79 0.23 4.78 12.97
CA MET A 79 -1.00 5.43 12.48
C MET A 79 -1.74 6.26 13.54
N PRO A 80 -1.92 5.79 14.80
CA PRO A 80 -2.59 6.59 15.83
C PRO A 80 -1.91 7.95 16.07
N HIS A 81 -0.58 7.97 16.06
CA HIS A 81 0.19 9.20 16.25
C HIS A 81 0.05 10.15 15.06
N ARG A 82 -0.05 9.61 13.84
CA ARG A 82 -0.31 10.42 12.64
C ARG A 82 -1.72 10.99 12.62
N CYS A 83 -2.72 10.22 13.05
CA CYS A 83 -4.07 10.71 13.23
C CYS A 83 -4.08 11.90 14.22
N GLU A 84 -3.39 11.78 15.34
CA GLU A 84 -3.26 12.88 16.31
C GLU A 84 -2.57 14.11 15.71
N ALA A 85 -1.49 13.92 14.95
CA ALA A 85 -0.80 15.02 14.29
C ALA A 85 -1.68 15.75 13.25
N VAL A 86 -2.46 15.00 12.46
CA VAL A 86 -3.43 15.55 11.50
C VAL A 86 -4.52 16.32 12.24
N ILE A 87 -5.09 15.75 13.29
CA ILE A 87 -6.09 16.40 14.15
C ILE A 87 -5.50 17.72 14.67
N LYS A 88 -4.35 17.68 15.35
CA LYS A 88 -3.69 18.86 15.90
C LYS A 88 -3.45 19.95 14.85
N LYS A 89 -3.00 19.56 13.66
CA LYS A 89 -2.81 20.49 12.54
C LYS A 89 -4.12 21.19 12.17
N LEU A 90 -5.23 20.45 12.04
CA LEU A 90 -6.54 21.01 11.71
C LEU A 90 -7.06 21.99 12.78
N TRP A 91 -6.83 21.71 14.06
CA TRP A 91 -7.23 22.62 15.15
C TRP A 91 -6.36 23.89 15.24
N SER A 92 -5.14 23.89 14.71
CA SER A 92 -4.26 25.07 14.71
C SER A 92 -4.53 26.09 13.59
N TYR A 93 -5.38 25.75 12.62
CA TYR A 93 -5.77 26.62 11.50
C TYR A 93 -7.11 27.35 11.72
N ASN A 94 -7.83 27.06 12.81
CA ASN A 94 -9.02 27.82 13.27
C ASN A 94 -8.66 28.70 14.46
#